data_AF-A0A7S2DC20-F1
#
_entry.id   AF-A0A7S2DC20-F1
#
_cell.length_a   1.000
_cell.length_b   1.000
_cell.length_c   1.000
_cell.angle_alpha   90.00
_cell.angle_beta   90.00
_cell.angle_gamma   90.00
#
_symmetry.space_group_name_H-M   'P 1'
#
loop_
_entity.id
_entity.type
_entity.pdbx_description
1 polymer ?
#
loop_
_entity_poly.entity_id
_entity_poly.type
_entity_poly.pdbx_seq_one_letter_code
_entity_poly.pdbx_strand_id
1 'polypeptide(L)'
;VFMSTLAAFARTAEGQMKRRRRASWFEELFGFDEDERGYEQTRASFTLTKDLFLECATSPHPCMYVGPFSTPSVAELRQRVASLPTTPVLVGQQLAFRHLADPSGIVPHFKDAANAGAVFLAASQFNALEMVGPSVTPREGVTCYQHDPTQGPKCALACPAGTVFRNYLSQDGQGQGDRQIDCLASVASVVGNGTGAYWRMQNGYSLPSSPQSISKLAQKFAEAPELIPA
;
A
#
# COMPACT_ATOMS: atom_id res chain seq x y z
N VAL A 1 -29.76 38.08 34.73
CA VAL A 1 -30.19 36.66 34.71
C VAL A 1 -30.24 36.06 33.30
N PHE A 2 -30.08 36.83 32.20
CA PHE A 2 -30.19 36.30 30.82
C PHE A 2 -28.87 36.01 30.08
N MET A 3 -27.70 36.26 30.69
CA MET A 3 -26.38 36.04 30.07
C MET A 3 -25.66 34.78 30.54
N SER A 4 -26.10 34.15 31.64
CA SER A 4 -25.48 32.94 32.19
C SER A 4 -25.99 31.63 31.58
N THR A 5 -27.17 31.66 30.95
CA THR A 5 -27.85 30.44 30.46
C THR A 5 -27.41 30.03 29.04
N LEU A 6 -26.96 30.96 28.21
CA LEU A 6 -26.45 30.64 26.85
C LEU A 6 -25.08 29.94 26.88
N ALA A 7 -24.20 30.32 27.81
CA ALA A 7 -22.86 29.74 27.93
C ALA A 7 -22.86 28.30 28.51
N ALA A 8 -23.94 27.91 29.19
CA ALA A 8 -24.16 26.55 29.66
C ALA A 8 -24.69 25.66 28.52
N PHE A 9 -25.56 26.18 27.66
CA PHE A 9 -26.11 25.45 26.50
C PHE A 9 -25.10 25.27 25.36
N ALA A 10 -24.20 26.22 25.15
CA ALA A 10 -23.11 26.10 24.17
C ALA A 10 -22.07 25.04 24.58
N ARG A 11 -21.75 24.94 25.89
CA ARG A 11 -20.83 23.93 26.41
C ARG A 11 -21.42 22.51 26.43
N THR A 12 -22.74 22.37 26.64
CA THR A 12 -23.40 21.07 26.46
C THR A 12 -23.55 20.69 24.99
N ALA A 13 -23.70 21.64 24.06
CA ALA A 13 -23.72 21.37 22.63
C ALA A 13 -22.35 20.96 22.07
N GLU A 14 -21.25 21.61 22.47
CA GLU A 14 -19.88 21.20 22.13
C GLU A 14 -19.51 19.85 22.79
N GLY A 15 -19.99 19.61 24.01
CA GLY A 15 -19.82 18.33 24.72
C GLY A 15 -20.66 17.17 24.17
N GLN A 16 -21.78 17.45 23.51
CA GLN A 16 -22.70 16.45 22.93
C GLN A 16 -22.56 16.27 21.40
N MET A 17 -21.80 17.14 20.71
CA MET A 17 -21.46 16.97 19.29
C MET A 17 -20.16 16.21 19.02
N LYS A 18 -19.44 15.72 20.05
CA LYS A 18 -18.67 14.49 19.87
C LYS A 18 -19.66 13.32 19.79
N ARG A 19 -20.37 13.19 18.66
CA ARG A 19 -20.83 11.85 18.20
C ARG A 19 -19.62 10.96 18.43
N ARG A 20 -19.76 9.87 19.21
CA ARG A 20 -18.73 8.83 19.32
C ARG A 20 -18.44 8.39 17.89
N ARG A 21 -17.45 9.02 17.25
CA ARG A 21 -16.93 8.60 15.96
C ARG A 21 -16.45 7.19 16.24
N ARG A 22 -16.93 6.24 15.45
CA ARG A 22 -16.38 4.88 15.54
C ARG A 22 -14.88 5.01 15.27
N ALA A 23 -14.07 4.41 16.14
CA ALA A 23 -12.63 4.39 15.93
C ALA A 23 -12.33 3.80 14.55
N SER A 24 -11.34 4.34 13.85
CA SER A 24 -10.90 3.78 12.57
C SER A 24 -10.18 2.45 12.81
N TRP A 25 -9.98 1.65 11.75
CA TRP A 25 -9.16 0.43 11.87
C TRP A 25 -7.76 0.74 12.41
N PHE A 26 -7.21 1.91 12.05
CA PHE A 26 -5.89 2.35 12.46
C PHE A 26 -5.89 2.69 13.95
N GLU A 27 -6.88 3.45 14.42
CA GLU A 27 -7.02 3.81 15.83
C GLU A 27 -7.25 2.57 16.70
N GLU A 28 -8.09 1.64 16.25
CA GLU A 28 -8.33 0.37 16.94
C GLU A 28 -7.04 -0.47 17.06
N LEU A 29 -6.20 -0.48 16.02
CA LEU A 29 -4.99 -1.31 15.99
C LEU A 29 -3.77 -0.65 16.64
N PHE A 30 -3.58 0.66 16.49
CA PHE A 30 -2.37 1.37 16.93
C PHE A 30 -2.61 2.25 18.16
N GLY A 31 -3.86 2.44 18.57
CA GLY A 31 -4.23 3.15 19.81
C GLY A 31 -4.21 4.67 19.69
N PHE A 32 -4.25 5.22 18.48
CA PHE A 32 -4.34 6.66 18.24
C PHE A 32 -4.91 7.01 16.86
N ASP A 33 -5.45 8.21 16.73
CA ASP A 33 -5.93 8.77 15.46
C ASP A 33 -4.75 9.21 14.57
N GLU A 34 -4.69 8.67 13.35
CA GLU A 34 -3.64 8.96 12.36
C GLU A 34 -3.72 10.40 11.82
N ASP A 35 -4.93 10.89 11.55
CA ASP A 35 -5.20 12.19 10.94
C ASP A 35 -4.92 13.32 11.94
N GLU A 36 -5.32 13.14 13.20
CA GLU A 36 -5.10 14.13 14.26
C GLU A 36 -3.61 14.31 14.59
N ARG A 37 -2.79 13.26 14.50
CA ARG A 37 -1.34 13.32 14.75
C ARG A 37 -0.56 13.91 13.57
N GLY A 38 -1.01 13.64 12.35
CA GLY A 38 -0.28 13.96 11.13
C GLY A 38 0.96 13.08 10.91
N TYR A 39 1.52 13.17 9.71
CA TYR A 39 2.50 12.20 9.19
C TYR A 39 3.73 11.99 10.09
N GLU A 40 4.40 13.06 10.52
CA GLU A 40 5.67 12.93 11.25
C GLU A 40 5.49 12.34 12.65
N GLN A 41 4.41 12.72 13.35
CA GLN A 41 4.12 12.17 14.68
C GLN A 41 3.65 10.73 14.59
N THR A 42 2.86 10.40 13.56
CA THR A 42 2.48 9.02 13.27
C THR A 42 3.72 8.17 12.98
N ARG A 43 4.61 8.63 12.09
CA ARG A 43 5.88 7.95 11.79
C ARG A 43 6.71 7.70 13.05
N ALA A 44 6.84 8.71 13.91
CA ALA A 44 7.62 8.62 15.15
C ALA A 44 7.04 7.63 16.18
N SER A 45 5.79 7.20 16.01
CA SER A 45 5.16 6.19 16.87
C SER A 45 5.61 4.77 16.54
N PHE A 46 6.33 4.59 15.43
CA PHE A 46 6.73 3.29 14.91
C PHE A 46 8.24 3.12 14.89
N THR A 47 8.70 1.90 15.21
CA THR A 47 10.09 1.47 15.01
C THR A 47 10.11 0.10 14.37
N LEU A 48 11.07 -0.17 13.48
CA LEU A 48 11.29 -1.50 12.92
C LEU A 48 12.48 -2.16 13.62
N THR A 49 12.27 -3.35 14.18
CA THR A 49 13.36 -4.16 14.74
C THR A 49 14.16 -4.84 13.64
N LYS A 50 15.36 -5.36 14.00
CA LYS A 50 16.19 -6.14 13.06
C LYS A 50 15.50 -7.41 12.55
N ASP A 51 14.60 -7.97 13.36
CA ASP A 51 13.85 -9.19 13.06
C ASP A 51 12.53 -8.91 12.32
N LEU A 52 12.38 -7.71 11.73
CA LEU A 52 11.23 -7.28 10.93
C LEU A 52 9.92 -7.21 11.72
N PHE A 53 9.99 -6.83 13.00
CA PHE A 53 8.81 -6.49 13.79
C PHE A 53 8.61 -4.97 13.81
N LEU A 54 7.38 -4.54 13.58
CA LEU A 54 6.90 -3.19 13.84
C LEU A 54 6.57 -3.06 15.32
N GLU A 55 7.22 -2.13 16.01
CA GLU A 55 6.93 -1.78 17.39
C GLU A 55 6.06 -0.52 17.46
N CYS A 56 5.02 -0.54 18.28
CA CYS A 56 4.10 0.57 18.52
C CYS A 56 3.61 0.53 19.98
N ALA A 57 4.18 1.35 20.86
CA ALA A 57 3.90 1.28 22.30
C ALA A 57 2.44 1.56 22.69
N THR A 58 1.71 2.33 21.88
CA THR A 58 0.29 2.66 22.10
C THR A 58 -0.65 1.55 21.63
N SER A 59 -0.16 0.56 20.88
CA SER A 59 -0.97 -0.51 20.32
C SER A 59 -1.29 -1.56 21.40
N PRO A 60 -2.50 -2.16 21.42
CA PRO A 60 -2.77 -3.38 22.18
C PRO A 60 -1.95 -4.59 21.69
N HIS A 61 -1.38 -4.52 20.48
CA HIS A 61 -0.48 -5.50 19.88
C HIS A 61 0.88 -4.84 19.62
N PRO A 62 1.69 -4.59 20.66
CA PRO A 62 2.83 -3.68 20.60
C PRO A 62 3.96 -4.13 19.66
N CYS A 63 3.98 -5.40 19.26
CA CYS A 63 4.94 -5.95 18.29
C CYS A 63 4.18 -6.75 17.23
N MET A 64 4.33 -6.38 15.95
CA MET A 64 3.67 -7.03 14.82
C MET A 64 4.68 -7.37 13.73
N TYR A 65 4.67 -8.60 13.21
CA TYR A 65 5.58 -8.99 12.14
C TYR A 65 5.22 -8.30 10.82
N VAL A 66 6.20 -7.65 10.20
CA VAL A 66 6.06 -6.92 8.91
C VAL A 66 6.32 -7.85 7.73
N GLY A 67 7.30 -8.74 7.88
CA GLY A 67 7.82 -9.56 6.78
C GLY A 67 8.86 -8.82 5.91
N PRO A 68 9.56 -9.56 5.05
CA PRO A 68 10.55 -8.97 4.15
C PRO A 68 9.88 -8.10 3.08
N PHE A 69 10.51 -6.98 2.75
CA PHE A 69 10.06 -6.08 1.70
C PHE A 69 11.22 -5.77 0.74
N SER A 70 10.96 -5.89 -0.56
CA SER A 70 11.92 -5.52 -1.61
C SER A 70 11.18 -5.24 -2.91
N THR A 71 11.81 -4.50 -3.82
CA THR A 71 11.32 -4.20 -5.17
C THR A 71 12.26 -4.80 -6.22
N PRO A 72 12.35 -6.14 -6.31
CA PRO A 72 13.31 -6.78 -7.21
C PRO A 72 12.91 -6.58 -8.67
N SER A 73 13.90 -6.43 -9.53
CA SER A 73 13.77 -6.53 -10.98
C SER A 73 13.43 -7.97 -11.41
N VAL A 74 12.88 -8.11 -12.63
CA VAL A 74 12.64 -9.42 -13.24
C VAL A 74 13.95 -10.23 -13.37
N ALA A 75 15.07 -9.57 -13.65
CA ALA A 75 16.37 -10.22 -13.72
C ALA A 75 16.81 -10.81 -12.37
N GLU A 76 16.67 -10.04 -11.29
CA GLU A 76 16.99 -10.52 -9.93
C GLU A 76 16.06 -11.67 -9.52
N LEU A 77 14.77 -11.60 -9.87
CA LEU A 77 13.83 -12.70 -9.61
C LEU A 77 14.24 -13.98 -10.37
N ARG A 78 14.64 -13.87 -11.65
CA ARG A 78 15.14 -15.02 -12.43
C ARG A 78 16.40 -15.62 -11.80
N GLN A 79 17.32 -14.79 -11.32
CA GLN A 79 18.52 -15.25 -10.62
C GLN A 79 18.18 -15.97 -9.31
N ARG A 80 17.24 -15.41 -8.51
CA ARG A 80 16.76 -16.06 -7.27
C ARG A 80 16.14 -17.42 -7.56
N VAL A 81 15.34 -17.55 -8.62
CA VAL A 81 14.75 -18.85 -9.01
C VAL A 81 15.83 -19.83 -9.47
N ALA A 82 16.81 -19.38 -10.26
CA ALA A 82 17.90 -20.22 -10.72
C ALA A 82 18.83 -20.73 -9.60
N SER A 83 18.91 -20.01 -8.48
CA SER A 83 19.69 -20.42 -7.30
C SER A 83 18.91 -21.29 -6.32
N LEU A 84 17.60 -21.48 -6.51
CA LEU A 84 16.83 -22.40 -5.67
C LEU A 84 17.35 -23.83 -5.87
N PRO A 85 17.42 -24.64 -4.79
CA PRO A 85 17.71 -26.06 -4.92
C PRO A 85 16.75 -26.69 -5.92
N THR A 86 17.27 -27.49 -6.85
CA THR A 86 16.49 -28.19 -7.89
C THR A 86 15.59 -29.29 -7.31
N THR A 87 15.45 -29.36 -5.99
CA THR A 87 14.52 -30.25 -5.29
C THR A 87 13.13 -30.00 -5.85
N PRO A 88 12.54 -30.94 -6.57
CA PRO A 88 11.25 -30.70 -7.18
C PRO A 88 10.21 -30.84 -6.08
N VAL A 89 9.83 -29.71 -5.48
CA VAL A 89 8.76 -29.67 -4.45
C VAL A 89 7.41 -30.13 -5.05
N LEU A 90 7.32 -30.17 -6.38
CA LEU A 90 6.11 -30.51 -7.14
C LEU A 90 6.31 -31.70 -8.11
N VAL A 91 7.17 -32.70 -7.81
CA VAL A 91 7.14 -33.94 -8.63
C VAL A 91 5.75 -34.56 -8.54
N GLY A 92 5.03 -34.59 -9.66
CA GLY A 92 3.73 -35.26 -9.78
C GLY A 92 2.51 -34.42 -9.38
N GLN A 93 2.67 -33.15 -8.96
CA GLN A 93 1.54 -32.24 -8.80
C GLN A 93 1.42 -31.32 -10.03
N GLN A 94 0.29 -31.42 -10.73
CA GLN A 94 -0.03 -30.47 -11.79
C GLN A 94 -0.44 -29.14 -11.17
N LEU A 95 0.18 -28.05 -11.61
CA LEU A 95 -0.32 -26.72 -11.37
C LEU A 95 -1.70 -26.60 -12.03
N ALA A 96 -2.73 -26.40 -11.23
CA ALA A 96 -4.07 -26.14 -11.70
C ALA A 96 -4.38 -24.65 -11.56
N PHE A 97 -5.01 -24.09 -12.58
CA PHE A 97 -5.55 -22.73 -12.53
C PHE A 97 -7.07 -22.79 -12.42
N ARG A 98 -7.63 -21.94 -11.56
CA ARG A 98 -9.08 -21.76 -11.44
C ARG A 98 -9.38 -20.27 -11.38
N HIS A 99 -10.31 -19.83 -12.22
CA HIS A 99 -10.89 -18.50 -12.10
C HIS A 99 -11.97 -18.53 -11.01
N LEU A 100 -11.78 -17.71 -9.97
CA LEU A 100 -12.73 -17.54 -8.86
C LEU A 100 -13.41 -16.19 -9.00
N ALA A 101 -14.64 -16.16 -9.53
CA ALA A 101 -15.45 -14.96 -9.57
C ALA A 101 -16.24 -14.84 -8.26
N ASP A 102 -15.64 -14.20 -7.26
CA ASP A 102 -16.27 -13.97 -5.96
C ASP A 102 -16.75 -12.51 -5.81
N PRO A 103 -18.07 -12.23 -5.86
CA PRO A 103 -18.59 -10.88 -5.71
C PRO A 103 -18.41 -10.31 -4.30
N SER A 104 -18.10 -11.15 -3.31
CA SER A 104 -17.80 -10.72 -1.94
C SER A 104 -16.35 -10.22 -1.77
N GLY A 105 -15.52 -10.38 -2.81
CA GLY A 105 -14.13 -9.91 -2.85
C GLY A 105 -13.16 -10.83 -2.12
N ILE A 106 -11.95 -10.33 -1.84
CA ILE A 106 -10.85 -11.18 -1.35
C ILE A 106 -10.93 -11.51 0.16
N VAL A 107 -11.68 -10.71 0.94
CA VAL A 107 -11.68 -10.78 2.41
C VAL A 107 -12.13 -12.14 2.96
N PRO A 108 -13.20 -12.79 2.46
CA PRO A 108 -13.58 -14.12 2.94
C PRO A 108 -12.50 -15.17 2.73
N HIS A 109 -11.71 -15.07 1.66
CA HIS A 109 -10.62 -16.00 1.40
C HIS A 109 -9.48 -15.91 2.42
N PHE A 110 -9.18 -14.71 2.94
CA PHE A 110 -8.21 -14.55 4.04
C PHE A 110 -8.67 -15.20 5.35
N LYS A 111 -9.98 -15.23 5.57
CA LYS A 111 -10.58 -15.73 6.81
C LYS A 111 -10.87 -17.22 6.76
N ASP A 112 -10.82 -17.83 5.59
CA ASP A 112 -11.02 -19.25 5.41
C ASP A 112 -9.78 -20.02 5.88
N ALA A 113 -9.96 -20.86 6.90
CA ALA A 113 -8.91 -21.71 7.44
C ALA A 113 -8.33 -22.70 6.41
N ALA A 114 -9.08 -23.03 5.35
CA ALA A 114 -8.59 -23.87 4.26
C ALA A 114 -7.46 -23.20 3.45
N ASN A 115 -7.35 -21.87 3.52
CA ASN A 115 -6.28 -21.10 2.87
C ASN A 115 -5.11 -20.76 3.81
N ALA A 116 -5.04 -21.39 4.99
CA ALA A 116 -3.92 -21.18 5.90
C ALA A 116 -2.58 -21.53 5.20
N GLY A 117 -1.65 -20.57 5.19
CA GLY A 117 -0.35 -20.70 4.50
C GLY A 117 -0.39 -20.41 2.99
N ALA A 118 -1.55 -20.06 2.42
CA ALA A 118 -1.64 -19.65 1.03
C ALA A 118 -0.94 -18.29 0.79
N VAL A 119 -0.41 -18.11 -0.42
CA VAL A 119 0.13 -16.83 -0.88
C VAL A 119 -0.94 -16.08 -1.65
N PHE A 120 -1.29 -14.89 -1.17
CA PHE A 120 -2.20 -13.98 -1.83
C PHE A 120 -1.40 -12.91 -2.58
N LEU A 121 -1.59 -12.85 -3.90
CA LEU A 121 -1.02 -11.81 -4.75
C LEU A 121 -2.14 -10.83 -5.12
N ALA A 122 -1.85 -9.54 -4.99
CA ALA A 122 -2.73 -8.48 -5.41
C ALA A 122 -1.98 -7.47 -6.26
N ALA A 123 -2.69 -6.85 -7.19
CA ALA A 123 -2.19 -5.68 -7.88
C ALA A 123 -1.98 -4.55 -6.85
N SER A 124 -0.83 -3.91 -6.92
CA SER A 124 -0.47 -2.74 -6.10
C SER A 124 -0.07 -1.60 -7.02
N GLN A 125 -0.16 -0.37 -6.54
CA GLN A 125 0.32 0.79 -7.29
C GLN A 125 1.85 0.79 -7.36
N PHE A 126 2.42 1.58 -8.27
CA PHE A 126 3.86 1.54 -8.52
C PHE A 126 4.72 2.11 -7.37
N ASN A 127 4.11 2.74 -6.35
CA ASN A 127 4.80 3.12 -5.12
C ASN A 127 4.64 2.08 -3.99
N ALA A 128 4.11 0.89 -4.29
CA ALA A 128 3.83 -0.18 -3.33
C ALA A 128 2.85 0.21 -2.20
N LEU A 129 2.02 1.23 -2.45
CA LEU A 129 0.92 1.68 -1.60
C LEU A 129 -0.41 1.55 -2.35
N GLU A 130 -1.53 1.74 -1.65
CA GLU A 130 -2.88 1.66 -2.20
C GLU A 130 -3.61 2.99 -1.99
N MET A 131 -3.08 4.07 -2.58
CA MET A 131 -3.70 5.39 -2.49
C MET A 131 -5.10 5.34 -3.11
N VAL A 132 -6.11 5.90 -2.44
CA VAL A 132 -7.51 5.86 -2.90
C VAL A 132 -7.79 6.80 -4.09
N GLY A 133 -6.80 7.60 -4.49
CA GLY A 133 -6.84 8.46 -5.65
C GLY A 133 -5.48 9.13 -5.90
N PRO A 134 -5.20 9.64 -7.12
CA PRO A 134 -3.93 10.26 -7.45
C PRO A 134 -3.70 11.60 -6.73
N SER A 135 -4.73 12.22 -6.17
CA SER A 135 -4.59 13.42 -5.33
C SER A 135 -4.19 13.12 -3.89
N VAL A 136 -4.33 11.86 -3.44
CA VAL A 136 -4.03 11.44 -2.08
C VAL A 136 -2.56 11.07 -2.00
N THR A 137 -1.86 11.67 -1.05
CA THR A 137 -0.43 11.52 -0.83
C THR A 137 -0.14 10.56 0.32
N PRO A 138 1.04 9.93 0.37
CA PRO A 138 1.49 9.16 1.54
C PRO A 138 1.41 9.92 2.88
N ARG A 139 1.52 11.26 2.82
CA ARG A 139 1.41 12.16 3.98
C ARG A 139 0.01 12.21 4.59
N GLU A 140 -1.02 11.85 3.82
CA GLU A 140 -2.41 11.73 4.28
C GLU A 140 -2.70 10.38 4.94
N GLY A 141 -1.69 9.52 5.09
CA GLY A 141 -1.79 8.28 5.86
C GLY A 141 -2.48 7.13 5.12
N VAL A 142 -2.73 6.05 5.87
CA VAL A 142 -3.28 4.79 5.34
C VAL A 142 -4.65 4.45 5.92
N THR A 143 -5.17 5.25 6.85
CA THR A 143 -6.51 5.09 7.42
C THR A 143 -7.57 5.08 6.33
N CYS A 144 -7.38 5.91 5.29
CA CYS A 144 -8.30 6.03 4.17
C CYS A 144 -8.55 4.72 3.40
N TYR A 145 -7.67 3.72 3.50
CA TYR A 145 -7.79 2.44 2.79
C TYR A 145 -9.07 1.69 3.15
N GLN A 146 -9.65 1.94 4.33
CA GLN A 146 -10.92 1.32 4.74
C GLN A 146 -12.10 1.73 3.85
N HIS A 147 -12.01 2.90 3.21
CA HIS A 147 -13.06 3.46 2.36
C HIS A 147 -12.99 2.97 0.93
N ASP A 148 -11.89 2.31 0.54
CA ASP A 148 -11.74 1.73 -0.79
C ASP A 148 -12.13 0.24 -0.76
N PRO A 149 -13.16 -0.18 -1.54
CA PRO A 149 -13.61 -1.56 -1.58
C PRO A 149 -12.80 -2.45 -2.53
N THR A 150 -11.80 -1.92 -3.24
CA THR A 150 -11.00 -2.69 -4.22
C THR A 150 -10.02 -3.67 -3.55
N GLN A 151 -9.50 -4.61 -4.33
CA GLN A 151 -8.67 -5.71 -3.82
C GLN A 151 -7.40 -5.21 -3.11
N GLY A 152 -6.67 -4.24 -3.68
CA GLY A 152 -5.39 -3.75 -3.15
C GLY A 152 -5.50 -3.30 -1.69
N PRO A 153 -6.36 -2.32 -1.36
CA PRO A 153 -6.64 -1.89 0.00
C PRO A 153 -7.07 -3.01 0.94
N LYS A 154 -7.91 -3.96 0.49
CA LYS A 154 -8.30 -5.11 1.33
C LYS A 154 -7.12 -6.03 1.64
N CYS A 155 -6.22 -6.28 0.69
CA CYS A 155 -4.99 -7.03 0.94
C CYS A 155 -4.05 -6.28 1.88
N ALA A 156 -3.90 -4.96 1.69
CA ALA A 156 -3.08 -4.12 2.55
C ALA A 156 -3.57 -4.11 4.01
N LEU A 157 -4.88 -4.04 4.22
CA LEU A 157 -5.49 -4.08 5.56
C LEU A 157 -5.46 -5.47 6.22
N ALA A 158 -5.30 -6.55 5.44
CA ALA A 158 -5.05 -7.88 5.99
C ALA A 158 -3.63 -8.00 6.59
N CYS A 159 -2.70 -7.12 6.20
CA CYS A 159 -1.32 -7.05 6.70
C CYS A 159 -0.97 -5.62 7.17
N PRO A 160 -1.63 -5.11 8.21
CA PRO A 160 -1.58 -3.68 8.56
C PRO A 160 -0.18 -3.19 8.96
N ALA A 161 0.62 -4.02 9.64
CA ALA A 161 2.00 -3.68 9.98
C ALA A 161 2.87 -3.50 8.73
N GLY A 162 2.70 -4.36 7.71
CA GLY A 162 3.36 -4.21 6.40
C GLY A 162 2.93 -2.95 5.66
N THR A 163 1.66 -2.57 5.80
CA THR A 163 1.13 -1.33 5.20
C THR A 163 1.71 -0.08 5.86
N VAL A 164 1.73 -0.03 7.19
CA VAL A 164 2.36 1.08 7.94
C VAL A 164 3.85 1.15 7.65
N PHE A 165 4.56 0.01 7.65
CA PHE A 165 5.97 -0.02 7.31
C PHE A 165 6.24 0.60 5.93
N ARG A 166 5.51 0.19 4.89
CA ARG A 166 5.68 0.72 3.52
C ARG A 166 5.41 2.22 3.41
N ASN A 167 4.53 2.77 4.25
CA ASN A 167 4.21 4.21 4.21
C ASN A 167 5.19 5.05 5.04
N TYR A 168 5.56 4.58 6.23
CA TYR A 168 6.23 5.37 7.26
C TYR A 168 7.70 5.02 7.50
N LEU A 169 8.11 3.77 7.24
CA LEU A 169 9.43 3.26 7.64
C LEU A 169 10.26 2.63 6.51
N SER A 170 9.71 2.50 5.30
CA SER A 170 10.48 2.11 4.12
C SER A 170 11.59 3.12 3.80
N GLN A 171 12.50 2.80 2.87
CA GLN A 171 13.59 3.69 2.47
C GLN A 171 14.42 4.16 3.67
N ASP A 172 15.02 3.20 4.37
CA ASP A 172 15.89 3.44 5.53
C ASP A 172 15.23 4.28 6.63
N GLY A 173 13.95 3.96 6.90
CA GLY A 173 13.16 4.64 7.92
C GLY A 173 12.54 5.96 7.46
N GLN A 174 12.82 6.48 6.27
CA GLN A 174 12.29 7.80 5.85
C GLN A 174 10.80 7.76 5.45
N GLY A 175 10.26 6.57 5.19
CA GLY A 175 8.91 6.41 4.65
C GLY A 175 8.82 6.90 3.21
N GLN A 176 7.60 7.18 2.76
CA GLN A 176 7.31 7.64 1.39
C GLN A 176 6.73 9.05 1.30
N GLY A 177 6.77 9.82 2.39
CA GLY A 177 6.18 11.16 2.48
C GLY A 177 6.78 12.17 1.48
N ASP A 178 8.12 12.23 1.39
CA ASP A 178 8.83 13.20 0.53
C ASP A 178 9.31 12.58 -0.78
N ARG A 179 9.77 11.33 -0.72
CA ARG A 179 10.24 10.57 -1.87
C ARG A 179 9.47 9.26 -1.92
N GLN A 180 8.82 8.99 -3.04
CA GLN A 180 8.10 7.73 -3.22
C GLN A 180 8.97 6.71 -3.93
N ILE A 181 8.72 5.44 -3.63
CA ILE A 181 9.16 4.31 -4.43
C ILE A 181 8.51 4.44 -5.82
N ASP A 182 9.27 4.14 -6.86
CA ASP A 182 8.77 4.08 -8.23
C ASP A 182 9.21 2.76 -8.87
N CYS A 183 8.33 1.77 -8.77
CA CYS A 183 8.50 0.45 -9.39
C CYS A 183 8.43 0.49 -10.93
N LEU A 184 8.15 1.64 -11.54
CA LEU A 184 8.16 1.84 -12.98
C LEU A 184 9.41 2.60 -13.46
N ALA A 185 10.29 3.04 -12.56
CA ALA A 185 11.46 3.85 -12.88
C ALA A 185 12.41 3.20 -13.89
N SER A 186 12.65 1.89 -13.79
CA SER A 186 13.52 1.18 -14.76
C SER A 186 12.89 1.14 -16.15
N VAL A 187 11.57 0.96 -16.24
CA VAL A 187 10.83 1.01 -17.50
C VAL A 187 10.86 2.42 -18.08
N ALA A 188 10.66 3.44 -17.24
CA ALA A 188 10.79 4.85 -17.63
C ALA A 188 12.16 5.13 -18.25
N SER A 189 13.24 4.63 -17.65
CA SER A 189 14.59 4.77 -18.19
C SER A 189 14.75 4.10 -19.55
N VAL A 190 14.26 2.87 -19.70
CA VAL A 190 14.39 2.08 -20.93
C VAL A 190 13.65 2.72 -22.11
N VAL A 191 12.44 3.23 -21.89
CA VAL A 191 11.64 3.84 -22.97
C VAL A 191 11.96 5.33 -23.19
N GLY A 192 12.79 5.94 -22.34
CA GLY A 192 13.13 7.36 -22.43
C GLY A 192 12.05 8.30 -21.87
N ASN A 193 11.30 7.89 -20.85
CA ASN A 193 10.26 8.69 -20.20
C ASN A 193 10.79 9.72 -19.17
N GLY A 194 12.08 10.06 -19.17
CA GLY A 194 12.68 10.92 -18.13
C GLY A 194 12.04 12.31 -18.01
N THR A 195 11.50 12.85 -19.10
CA THR A 195 10.78 14.14 -19.12
C THR A 195 9.26 13.99 -18.92
N GLY A 196 8.78 12.76 -18.67
CA GLY A 196 7.36 12.46 -18.61
C GLY A 196 6.67 12.59 -19.98
N ALA A 197 7.31 12.17 -21.06
CA ALA A 197 6.76 12.26 -22.42
C ALA A 197 5.54 11.35 -22.63
N TYR A 198 5.46 10.24 -21.90
CA TYR A 198 4.42 9.21 -22.00
C TYR A 198 3.53 9.18 -20.76
N TRP A 199 4.12 9.14 -19.57
CA TRP A 199 3.38 9.22 -18.31
C TRP A 199 4.10 10.07 -17.28
N ARG A 200 3.33 10.55 -16.30
CA ARG A 200 3.84 11.15 -15.07
C ARG A 200 3.42 10.29 -13.89
N MET A 201 4.36 9.99 -13.03
CA MET A 201 4.07 9.33 -11.76
C MET A 201 3.44 10.34 -10.80
N GLN A 202 2.33 9.97 -10.19
CA GLN A 202 1.66 10.77 -9.17
C GLN A 202 1.06 9.84 -8.12
N ASN A 203 1.64 9.82 -6.92
CA ASN A 203 1.12 9.04 -5.79
C ASN A 203 0.90 7.55 -6.11
N GLY A 204 1.83 6.94 -6.84
CA GLY A 204 1.74 5.53 -7.28
C GLY A 204 1.02 5.31 -8.61
N TYR A 205 0.32 6.32 -9.14
CA TYR A 205 -0.37 6.25 -10.43
C TYR A 205 0.56 6.65 -11.58
N SER A 206 0.56 5.84 -12.64
CA SER A 206 1.17 6.19 -13.93
C SER A 206 0.13 6.89 -14.80
N LEU A 207 0.05 8.22 -14.70
CA LEU A 207 -0.95 9.01 -15.43
C LEU A 207 -0.46 9.39 -16.83
N PRO A 208 -1.25 9.17 -17.89
CA PRO A 208 -0.88 9.61 -19.24
C PRO A 208 -0.60 11.12 -19.27
N SER A 209 0.51 11.51 -19.91
CA SER A 209 0.89 12.93 -19.99
C SER A 209 -0.02 13.74 -20.92
N SER A 210 -0.63 13.07 -21.90
CA SER A 210 -1.61 13.60 -22.84
C SER A 210 -2.47 12.46 -23.42
N PRO A 211 -3.61 12.75 -24.07
CA PRO A 211 -4.45 11.73 -24.71
C PRO A 211 -3.71 10.85 -25.73
N GLN A 212 -2.67 11.37 -26.39
CA GLN A 212 -1.89 10.65 -27.41
C GLN A 212 -0.68 9.90 -26.84
N SER A 213 -0.43 10.00 -25.53
CA SER A 213 0.81 9.51 -24.93
C SER A 213 0.96 7.99 -25.03
N ILE A 214 -0.14 7.24 -24.91
CA ILE A 214 -0.14 5.78 -25.08
C ILE A 214 0.18 5.40 -26.53
N SER A 215 -0.38 6.10 -27.51
CA SER A 215 -0.07 5.88 -28.94
C SER A 215 1.40 6.18 -29.25
N LYS A 216 1.97 7.24 -28.67
CA LYS A 216 3.41 7.55 -28.80
C LYS A 216 4.29 6.46 -28.19
N LEU A 217 3.88 5.91 -27.05
CA LEU A 217 4.59 4.80 -26.41
C LEU A 217 4.51 3.53 -27.28
N ALA A 218 3.34 3.23 -27.86
CA ALA A 218 3.19 2.12 -28.80
C ALA A 218 4.07 2.29 -30.05
N GLN A 219 4.16 3.50 -30.60
CA GLN A 219 5.07 3.80 -31.71
C GLN A 219 6.53 3.58 -31.31
N LYS A 220 6.93 4.01 -30.11
CA LYS A 220 8.28 3.77 -29.59
C LYS A 220 8.63 2.28 -29.54
N PHE A 221 7.69 1.43 -29.12
CA PHE A 221 7.90 -0.03 -29.13
C PHE A 221 7.96 -0.61 -30.55
N ALA A 222 7.20 -0.07 -31.51
CA ALA A 222 7.26 -0.50 -32.90
C ALA A 222 8.60 -0.11 -33.58
N GLU A 223 9.15 1.05 -33.24
CA GLU A 223 10.43 1.56 -33.76
C GLU A 223 11.65 0.94 -33.07
N ALA A 224 11.47 0.37 -31.88
CA ALA A 224 12.53 -0.27 -31.09
C ALA A 224 12.07 -1.66 -30.60
N PRO A 225 11.95 -2.66 -31.50
CA PRO A 225 11.47 -3.99 -31.15
C PRO A 225 12.32 -4.70 -30.09
N GLU A 226 13.59 -4.33 -29.95
CA GLU A 226 14.50 -4.84 -28.91
C GLU A 226 14.05 -4.50 -27.48
N LEU A 227 13.14 -3.54 -27.31
CA LEU A 227 12.55 -3.19 -26.02
C LEU A 227 11.43 -4.15 -25.61
N ILE A 228 10.93 -4.98 -26.53
CA ILE A 228 9.89 -5.96 -26.28
C ILE A 228 10.58 -7.27 -25.85
N PRO A 229 10.33 -7.80 -24.64
CA PRO A 229 10.88 -9.09 -24.24
C PRO A 229 10.42 -10.19 -25.21
N ALA A 230 11.35 -11.03 -25.65
CA ALA A 230 11.08 -12.21 -26.45
C ALA A 230 10.21 -13.24 -25.71
#